data_AF-A0A163ZKS4-F1
#
_entry.id   AF-A0A163ZKS4-F1
#
_cell.length_a   1.000
_cell.length_b   1.000
_cell.length_c   1.000
_cell.angle_alpha   90.00
_cell.angle_beta   90.00
_cell.angle_gamma   90.00
#
_symmetry.space_group_name_H-M   'P 1'
#
loop_
_entity.id
_entity.type
_entity.pdbx_description
1 polymer ?
#
loop_
_entity_poly.entity_id
_entity_poly.type
_entity_poly.pdbx_seq_one_letter_code
_entity_poly.pdbx_strand_id
1 'polypeptide(L)'
;MVPADVDAAVIAANSRDVIEQNCGSNDVLGHEFWEVWVKDQFGQMATRFVEVEGDKVVRVYPVFEQLVFRLNTLHGEAQLRREIAKREHELKRITVLGSLICAFGGFAATLGMFIYLTVQGGENAFWPSIIMAASVVVTCGTYLFGKFVMVDPAALGGIPKRCAAGVTPV
;
A
#
# COMPACT_ATOMS: atom_id res chain seq x y z
N MET A 1 15.85 -21.45 3.63
CA MET A 1 15.59 -22.76 3.01
C MET A 1 16.86 -23.51 2.60
N VAL A 2 16.90 -24.84 2.82
CA VAL A 2 18.06 -25.69 2.48
C VAL A 2 17.93 -26.18 1.03
N PRO A 3 19.01 -26.17 0.23
CA PRO A 3 19.05 -26.79 -1.10
C PRO A 3 18.34 -28.15 -1.23
N ALA A 4 18.46 -29.00 -0.22
CA ALA A 4 17.84 -30.32 -0.18
C ALA A 4 16.30 -30.29 -0.28
N ASP A 5 15.64 -29.26 0.25
CA ASP A 5 14.19 -29.12 0.17
C ASP A 5 13.74 -28.72 -1.24
N VAL A 6 14.54 -27.88 -1.91
CA VAL A 6 14.35 -27.47 -3.30
C VAL A 6 14.55 -28.67 -4.23
N ASP A 7 15.61 -29.44 -4.00
CA ASP A 7 15.93 -30.64 -4.76
C ASP A 7 14.83 -31.71 -4.62
N ALA A 8 14.36 -31.94 -3.39
CA ALA A 8 13.26 -32.86 -3.12
C ALA A 8 11.97 -32.44 -3.84
N ALA A 9 11.68 -31.14 -3.90
CA ALA A 9 10.51 -30.63 -4.60
C ALA A 9 10.61 -30.81 -6.13
N VAL A 10 11.79 -30.63 -6.71
CA VAL A 10 12.03 -30.86 -8.14
C VAL A 10 11.86 -32.35 -8.48
N ILE A 11 12.42 -33.25 -7.66
CA ILE A 11 12.26 -34.71 -7.84
C ILE A 11 10.80 -35.13 -7.67
N ALA A 12 10.08 -34.55 -6.69
CA ALA A 12 8.67 -34.84 -6.48
C ALA A 12 7.80 -34.36 -7.66
N ALA A 13 8.14 -33.22 -8.26
CA ALA A 13 7.44 -32.69 -9.43
C ALA A 13 7.76 -33.50 -10.70
N ASN A 14 9.00 -34.00 -10.84
CA ASN A 14 9.45 -34.80 -11.97
C ASN A 14 10.34 -35.96 -11.51
N SER A 15 9.73 -37.13 -11.31
CA SER A 15 10.40 -38.31 -10.74
C SER A 15 11.54 -38.91 -11.58
N ARG A 16 11.80 -38.37 -12.78
CA ARG A 16 12.85 -38.82 -13.71
C ARG A 16 13.99 -37.82 -13.88
N ASP A 17 13.86 -36.63 -13.31
CA ASP A 17 14.88 -35.59 -13.40
C ASP A 17 16.05 -35.96 -12.44
N VAL A 18 17.28 -35.93 -12.95
CA VAL A 18 18.50 -36.07 -12.13
C VAL A 18 19.08 -34.69 -11.92
N ILE A 19 19.22 -34.27 -10.67
CA ILE A 19 19.73 -32.94 -10.32
C ILE A 19 21.24 -32.91 -10.51
N GLU A 20 21.72 -31.97 -11.33
CA GLU A 20 23.14 -31.74 -11.57
C GLU A 20 23.66 -30.61 -10.68
N GLN A 21 22.90 -29.50 -10.64
CA GLN A 21 23.31 -28.30 -9.93
C GLN A 21 22.10 -27.47 -9.50
N ASN A 22 22.22 -26.82 -8.35
CA ASN A 22 21.30 -25.79 -7.91
C ASN A 22 21.99 -24.42 -7.95
N CYS A 23 21.27 -23.42 -8.44
CA CYS A 23 21.67 -22.03 -8.52
C CYS A 23 20.59 -21.17 -7.87
N GLY A 24 20.86 -20.69 -6.65
CA GLY A 24 19.93 -19.84 -5.90
C GLY A 24 20.60 -19.29 -4.64
N SER A 25 19.97 -18.37 -3.91
CA SER A 25 18.60 -17.86 -4.08
C SER A 25 18.55 -16.51 -4.84
N ASN A 26 17.59 -16.36 -5.77
CA ASN A 26 17.35 -15.13 -6.53
C ASN A 26 16.02 -14.48 -6.15
N ASP A 27 16.04 -13.24 -5.67
CA ASP A 27 14.83 -12.48 -5.35
C ASP A 27 14.34 -11.67 -6.57
N VAL A 28 13.10 -11.91 -7.00
CA VAL A 28 12.45 -11.23 -8.11
C VAL A 28 11.06 -10.76 -7.68
N LEU A 29 10.84 -9.44 -7.67
CA LEU A 29 9.57 -8.82 -7.27
C LEU A 29 9.12 -9.19 -5.83
N GLY A 30 10.04 -9.54 -4.94
CA GLY A 30 9.74 -9.97 -3.57
C GLY A 30 9.38 -11.46 -3.46
N HIS A 31 9.60 -12.22 -4.52
CA HIS A 31 9.44 -13.67 -4.57
C HIS A 31 10.81 -14.32 -4.72
N GLU A 32 11.04 -15.38 -3.94
CA GLU A 32 12.30 -16.10 -3.95
C GLU A 32 12.26 -17.21 -4.99
N PHE A 33 13.20 -17.21 -5.93
CA PHE A 33 13.32 -18.24 -6.97
C PHE A 33 14.66 -18.94 -6.94
N TRP A 34 14.61 -20.25 -7.10
CA TRP A 34 15.77 -21.12 -7.30
C TRP A 34 15.78 -21.65 -8.72
N GLU A 35 16.96 -21.71 -9.33
CA GLU A 35 17.20 -22.31 -10.62
C GLU A 35 17.87 -23.67 -10.40
N VAL A 36 17.28 -24.75 -10.89
CA VAL A 36 17.77 -26.11 -10.71
C VAL A 36 18.04 -26.72 -12.07
N TRP A 37 19.29 -27.10 -12.31
CA TRP A 37 19.74 -27.72 -13.53
C TRP A 37 19.62 -29.22 -13.38
N VAL A 38 18.89 -29.83 -14.30
CA VAL A 38 18.56 -31.26 -14.27
C VAL A 38 18.91 -31.91 -15.60
N LYS A 39 19.24 -33.20 -15.57
CA LYS A 39 19.13 -34.07 -16.74
C LYS A 39 17.74 -34.67 -16.77
N ASP A 40 17.04 -34.46 -17.88
CA ASP A 40 15.71 -35.00 -18.09
C ASP A 40 15.75 -36.52 -18.38
N GLN A 41 14.58 -37.12 -18.61
CA GLN A 41 14.44 -38.54 -18.94
C GLN A 41 15.16 -38.97 -20.22
N PHE A 42 15.55 -38.04 -21.09
CA PHE A 42 16.31 -38.27 -22.32
C PHE A 42 17.81 -37.99 -22.14
N GLY A 43 18.24 -37.63 -20.92
CA GLY A 43 19.60 -37.24 -20.61
C GLY A 43 19.98 -35.83 -21.13
N GLN A 44 19.00 -35.03 -21.54
CA GLN A 44 19.22 -33.66 -21.99
C GLN A 44 19.23 -32.71 -20.80
N MET A 45 20.10 -31.70 -20.86
CA MET A 45 20.13 -30.65 -19.86
C MET A 45 18.89 -29.78 -19.97
N ALA A 46 18.20 -29.60 -18.85
CA ALA A 46 17.05 -28.73 -18.72
C ALA A 46 17.11 -27.94 -17.42
N THR A 47 16.38 -26.83 -17.37
CA THR A 47 16.31 -25.98 -16.20
C THR A 47 14.90 -26.02 -15.61
N ARG A 48 14.82 -26.18 -14.29
CA ARG A 48 13.60 -26.08 -13.49
C ARG A 48 13.72 -24.84 -12.62
N PHE A 49 12.63 -24.11 -12.45
CA PHE A 49 12.59 -22.96 -11.56
C PHE A 49 11.69 -23.29 -10.37
N VAL A 50 12.08 -22.91 -9.17
CA VAL A 50 11.31 -23.21 -7.95
C VAL A 50 11.01 -21.91 -7.22
N GLU A 51 9.73 -21.62 -7.03
CA GLU A 51 9.27 -20.49 -6.19
C GLU A 51 9.22 -20.95 -4.74
N VAL A 52 9.85 -20.16 -3.88
CA VAL A 52 9.93 -20.35 -2.44
C VAL A 52 9.29 -19.14 -1.75
N GLU A 53 8.50 -19.40 -0.72
CA GLU A 53 7.94 -18.36 0.15
C GLU A 53 8.28 -18.71 1.61
N GLY A 54 9.23 -17.97 2.17
CA GLY A 54 9.82 -18.29 3.47
C GLY A 54 10.62 -19.58 3.41
N ASP A 55 10.18 -20.61 4.15
CA ASP A 55 10.82 -21.93 4.18
C ASP A 55 9.97 -23.02 3.48
N LYS A 56 9.05 -22.62 2.59
CA LYS A 56 8.18 -23.56 1.86
C LYS A 56 8.32 -23.38 0.35
N VAL A 57 8.47 -24.51 -0.35
CA VAL A 57 8.34 -24.54 -1.81
C VAL A 57 6.87 -24.33 -2.15
N VAL A 58 6.58 -23.28 -2.91
CA VAL A 58 5.23 -22.94 -3.35
C VAL A 58 4.94 -23.62 -4.67
N ARG A 59 5.89 -23.59 -5.60
CA ARG A 59 5.67 -24.08 -6.97
C ARG A 59 6.98 -24.43 -7.68
N VAL A 60 6.91 -25.42 -8.56
CA VAL A 60 7.98 -25.78 -9.49
C VAL A 60 7.52 -25.49 -10.91
N TYR A 61 8.33 -24.77 -11.68
CA TYR A 61 8.12 -24.47 -13.09
C TYR A 61 9.06 -25.34 -13.93
N PRO A 62 8.51 -26.20 -14.80
CA PRO A 62 9.32 -27.09 -15.63
C PRO A 62 10.07 -26.36 -16.75
N VAL A 63 9.61 -25.17 -17.15
CA VAL A 63 10.16 -24.40 -18.27
C VAL A 63 10.12 -22.90 -17.97
N PHE A 64 11.00 -22.15 -18.63
CA PHE A 64 11.16 -20.71 -18.43
C PHE A 64 9.90 -19.92 -18.80
N GLU A 65 9.16 -20.33 -19.83
CA GLU A 65 7.95 -19.64 -20.29
C GLU A 65 6.87 -19.57 -19.20
N GLN A 66 6.77 -20.63 -18.37
CA GLN A 66 5.81 -20.64 -17.25
C GLN A 66 6.24 -19.69 -16.14
N LEU A 67 7.55 -19.57 -15.89
CA LEU A 67 8.09 -18.58 -14.96
C LEU A 67 7.82 -17.16 -15.46
N VAL A 68 8.08 -16.88 -16.75
CA VAL A 68 7.83 -15.57 -17.36
C VAL A 68 6.36 -15.19 -17.28
N PHE A 69 5.45 -16.11 -17.58
CA PHE A 69 4.01 -15.87 -17.46
C PHE A 69 3.62 -15.50 -16.02
N ARG A 70 4.16 -16.22 -15.03
CA ARG A 70 3.94 -15.91 -13.61
C ARG A 70 4.49 -14.53 -13.25
N LEU A 71 5.73 -14.23 -13.61
CA LEU A 71 6.38 -12.94 -13.32
C LEU A 71 5.62 -11.77 -13.96
N ASN A 72 5.14 -11.92 -15.20
CA ASN A 72 4.32 -10.90 -15.85
C ASN A 72 2.99 -10.67 -15.12
N THR A 73 2.36 -11.74 -14.63
CA THR A 73 1.13 -11.64 -13.84
C THR A 73 1.38 -10.92 -12.52
N LEU A 74 2.42 -11.30 -11.79
CA LEU A 74 2.84 -10.65 -10.54
C LEU A 74 3.19 -9.17 -10.76
N HIS A 75 3.88 -8.87 -11.87
CA HIS A 75 4.20 -7.50 -12.23
C HIS A 75 2.94 -6.68 -12.51
N GLY A 76 1.98 -7.23 -13.26
CA GLY A 76 0.69 -6.60 -13.53
C GLY A 76 -0.10 -6.32 -12.24
N GLU A 77 -0.16 -7.28 -11.33
CA GLU A 77 -0.80 -7.10 -10.02
C GLU A 77 -0.10 -6.03 -9.17
N ALA A 78 1.23 -6.02 -9.16
CA ALA A 78 2.01 -5.02 -8.43
C ALA A 78 1.80 -3.61 -9.00
N GLN A 79 1.74 -3.46 -10.32
CA GLN A 79 1.41 -2.19 -10.98
C GLN A 79 -0.01 -1.75 -10.64
N LEU A 80 -0.99 -2.66 -10.72
CA LEU A 80 -2.38 -2.35 -10.40
C LEU A 80 -2.56 -1.91 -8.95
N ARG A 81 -1.89 -2.58 -8.00
CA ARG A 81 -1.88 -2.15 -6.58
C ARG A 81 -1.27 -0.76 -6.41
N ARG A 82 -0.20 -0.44 -7.13
CA ARG A 82 0.40 0.91 -7.11
C ARG A 82 -0.54 1.97 -7.67
N GLU A 83 -1.26 1.67 -8.75
CA GLU A 83 -2.24 2.60 -9.31
C GLU A 83 -3.41 2.84 -8.36
N ILE A 84 -3.92 1.79 -7.71
CA ILE A 84 -4.98 1.92 -6.69
C ILE A 84 -4.49 2.77 -5.53
N ALA A 85 -3.31 2.49 -4.98
CA ALA A 85 -2.73 3.28 -3.90
C ALA A 85 -2.56 4.76 -4.30
N LYS A 86 -2.10 5.02 -5.53
CA LYS A 86 -1.96 6.38 -6.05
C LYS A 86 -3.31 7.10 -6.13
N ARG A 87 -4.35 6.44 -6.66
CA ARG A 87 -5.71 7.02 -6.71
C ARG A 87 -6.26 7.29 -5.31
N GLU A 88 -6.06 6.39 -4.35
CA GLU A 88 -6.50 6.62 -2.97
C GLU A 88 -5.81 7.83 -2.34
N HIS A 89 -4.50 8.00 -2.56
CA HIS A 89 -3.77 9.18 -2.10
C HIS A 89 -4.29 10.47 -2.76
N GLU A 90 -4.58 10.45 -4.06
CA GLU A 90 -5.14 11.58 -4.78
C GLU A 90 -6.56 11.93 -4.28
N LEU A 91 -7.43 10.93 -4.09
CA LEU A 91 -8.77 11.10 -3.50
C LEU A 91 -8.70 11.70 -2.09
N LYS A 92 -7.85 11.15 -1.21
CA LYS A 92 -7.64 11.70 0.14
C LYS A 92 -7.21 13.17 0.08
N ARG A 93 -6.28 13.52 -0.82
CA ARG A 93 -5.82 14.90 -1.00
C ARG A 93 -6.96 15.83 -1.44
N ILE A 94 -7.78 15.41 -2.40
CA ILE A 94 -8.92 16.18 -2.87
C ILE A 94 -9.95 16.38 -1.75
N THR A 95 -10.26 15.33 -0.98
CA THR A 95 -11.20 15.43 0.14
C THR A 95 -10.69 16.36 1.24
N VAL A 96 -9.40 16.32 1.56
CA VAL A 96 -8.80 17.25 2.53
C VAL A 96 -8.91 18.69 2.04
N LEU A 97 -8.52 18.96 0.79
CA LEU A 97 -8.60 20.29 0.20
C LEU A 97 -10.04 20.81 0.14
N GLY A 98 -10.99 19.97 -0.30
CA GLY A 98 -12.42 20.30 -0.32
C GLY A 98 -12.95 20.64 1.07
N SER A 99 -12.57 19.86 2.09
CA SER A 99 -12.99 20.15 3.47
C SER A 99 -12.40 21.45 4.02
N LEU A 100 -11.15 21.81 3.65
CA LEU A 100 -10.56 23.10 4.00
C LEU A 100 -11.33 24.25 3.33
N ILE A 101 -11.62 24.14 2.03
CA ILE A 101 -12.38 25.17 1.30
C ILE A 101 -13.76 25.38 1.92
N CYS A 102 -14.49 24.30 2.26
CA CYS A 102 -15.78 24.40 2.93
C CYS A 102 -15.66 25.05 4.31
N ALA A 103 -14.65 24.69 5.10
CA ALA A 103 -14.43 25.28 6.42
C ALA A 103 -14.11 26.79 6.33
N PHE A 104 -13.19 27.18 5.44
CA PHE A 104 -12.86 28.59 5.21
C PHE A 104 -14.05 29.38 4.65
N GLY A 105 -14.83 28.80 3.75
CA GLY A 105 -16.04 29.43 3.21
C GLY A 105 -17.09 29.68 4.29
N GLY A 106 -17.36 28.69 5.15
CA GLY A 106 -18.26 28.84 6.29
C GLY A 106 -17.77 29.88 7.30
N PHE A 107 -16.46 29.91 7.57
CA PHE A 107 -15.85 30.91 8.43
C PHE A 107 -15.96 32.34 7.84
N ALA A 108 -15.70 32.51 6.55
CA ALA A 108 -15.82 33.81 5.89
C ALA A 108 -17.26 34.32 5.87
N ALA A 109 -18.23 33.45 5.60
CA ALA A 109 -19.66 33.81 5.60
C ALA A 109 -20.14 34.26 7.00
N THR A 110 -19.71 33.55 8.03
CA THR A 110 -20.08 33.87 9.43
C THR A 110 -19.37 35.11 9.94
N LEU A 111 -18.11 35.34 9.57
CA LEU A 111 -17.41 36.60 9.81
C LEU A 111 -18.11 37.77 9.10
N GLY A 112 -18.53 37.59 7.84
CA GLY A 112 -19.27 38.60 7.07
C GLY A 112 -20.61 38.95 7.73
N MET A 113 -21.35 37.94 8.19
CA MET A 113 -22.60 38.14 8.92
C MET A 113 -22.36 38.83 10.27
N PHE A 114 -21.28 38.48 10.98
CA PHE A 114 -20.89 39.14 12.23
C PHE A 114 -20.62 40.63 12.00
N ILE A 115 -19.79 40.97 11.01
CA ILE A 115 -19.47 42.36 10.65
C ILE A 115 -20.75 43.10 10.27
N TYR A 116 -21.60 42.52 9.43
CA TYR A 116 -22.88 43.10 9.03
C TYR A 116 -23.78 43.42 10.24
N LEU A 117 -23.94 42.47 11.15
CA LEU A 117 -24.73 42.65 12.37
C LEU A 117 -24.10 43.65 13.34
N THR A 118 -22.77 43.76 13.41
CA THR A 118 -22.11 44.77 14.25
C THR A 118 -22.22 46.19 13.69
N VAL A 119 -22.27 46.35 12.36
CA VAL A 119 -22.34 47.66 11.70
C VAL A 119 -23.79 48.15 11.57
N GLN A 120 -24.74 47.27 11.28
CA GLN A 120 -26.15 47.61 11.06
C GLN A 120 -27.09 47.20 12.20
N GLY A 121 -26.65 46.36 13.13
CA GLY A 121 -27.48 45.89 14.23
C GLY A 121 -27.53 46.90 15.37
N GLY A 122 -28.74 47.21 15.85
CA GLY A 122 -28.94 48.03 17.05
C GLY A 122 -28.41 47.37 18.33
N GLU A 123 -28.55 48.05 19.47
CA GLU A 123 -27.94 47.69 20.77
C GLU A 123 -28.17 46.24 21.24
N ASN A 124 -29.22 45.57 20.74
CA ASN A 124 -29.56 44.19 21.09
C ASN A 124 -28.92 43.10 20.19
N ALA A 125 -28.24 43.48 19.10
CA ALA A 125 -27.69 42.53 18.12
C ALA A 125 -26.28 42.01 18.47
N PHE A 126 -25.62 42.62 19.46
CA PHE A 126 -24.24 42.30 19.86
C PHE A 126 -24.08 40.91 20.50
N TRP A 127 -25.03 40.50 21.34
CA TRP A 127 -24.98 39.21 22.03
C TRP A 127 -25.21 38.02 21.09
N PRO A 128 -26.23 38.03 20.21
CA PRO A 128 -26.42 36.97 19.21
C PRO A 128 -25.23 36.83 18.25
N SER A 129 -24.57 37.93 17.88
CA SER A 129 -23.44 37.88 16.95
C SER A 129 -22.19 37.23 17.58
N ILE A 130 -21.90 37.52 18.86
CA ILE A 130 -20.81 36.87 19.60
C ILE A 130 -21.07 35.37 19.76
N ILE A 131 -22.29 34.96 20.11
CA ILE A 131 -22.63 33.54 20.28
C ILE A 131 -22.51 32.79 18.94
N MET A 132 -22.92 33.44 17.84
CA MET A 132 -22.78 32.88 16.50
C MET A 132 -21.29 32.74 16.10
N ALA A 133 -20.46 33.76 16.35
CA ALA A 133 -19.03 33.69 16.08
C ALA A 133 -18.33 32.61 16.93
N ALA A 134 -18.64 32.53 18.22
CA ALA A 134 -18.08 31.53 19.13
C ALA A 134 -18.47 30.10 18.74
N SER A 135 -19.74 29.87 18.35
CA SER A 135 -20.19 28.54 17.90
C SER A 135 -19.50 28.09 16.62
N VAL A 136 -19.22 29.00 15.68
CA VAL A 136 -18.47 28.69 14.45
C VAL A 136 -17.01 28.39 14.76
N VAL A 137 -16.37 29.14 15.66
CA VAL A 137 -14.97 28.87 16.06
C VAL A 137 -14.87 27.52 16.76
N VAL A 138 -15.80 27.17 17.64
CA VAL A 138 -15.85 25.85 18.31
C VAL A 138 -16.13 24.74 17.29
N THR A 139 -17.06 24.95 16.35
CA THR A 139 -17.38 23.94 15.32
C THR A 139 -16.23 23.74 14.34
N CYS A 140 -15.57 24.83 13.90
CA CYS A 140 -14.35 24.73 13.08
C CYS A 140 -13.19 24.10 13.85
N GLY A 141 -13.00 24.48 15.12
CA GLY A 141 -11.96 23.93 15.98
C GLY A 141 -12.14 22.43 16.19
N THR A 142 -13.34 21.99 16.57
CA THR A 142 -13.65 20.56 16.75
C THR A 142 -13.61 19.77 15.44
N TYR A 143 -14.03 20.34 14.32
CA TYR A 143 -13.91 19.69 13.01
C TYR A 143 -12.45 19.53 12.60
N LEU A 144 -11.62 20.57 12.74
CA LEU A 144 -10.20 20.52 12.43
C LEU A 144 -9.48 19.55 13.39
N PHE A 145 -9.61 19.70 14.71
CA PHE A 145 -8.98 18.80 15.67
C PHE A 145 -9.48 17.35 15.55
N GLY A 146 -10.78 17.13 15.35
CA GLY A 146 -11.37 15.80 15.15
C GLY A 146 -10.87 15.12 13.87
N LYS A 147 -10.74 15.87 12.76
CA LYS A 147 -10.10 15.34 11.55
C LYS A 147 -8.59 15.16 11.71
N PHE A 148 -7.86 16.04 12.37
CA PHE A 148 -6.41 15.87 12.57
C PHE A 148 -6.08 14.68 13.49
N VAL A 149 -6.99 14.27 14.38
CA VAL A 149 -6.86 13.04 15.17
C VAL A 149 -7.20 11.79 14.35
N MET A 150 -8.08 11.89 13.34
CA MET A 150 -8.43 10.76 12.45
C MET A 150 -7.59 10.66 11.17
N VAL A 151 -6.94 11.74 10.74
CA VAL A 151 -5.95 11.71 9.66
C VAL A 151 -4.66 11.21 10.29
N ASP A 152 -4.35 9.94 10.03
CA ASP A 152 -3.10 9.32 10.42
C ASP A 152 -1.93 10.29 10.10
N PRO A 153 -1.11 10.71 11.09
CA PRO A 153 0.01 11.61 10.87
C PRO A 153 1.01 11.08 9.82
N ALA A 154 0.96 9.78 9.48
CA ALA A 154 1.64 9.22 8.32
C ALA A 154 1.24 9.86 6.97
N ALA A 155 0.01 10.39 6.85
CA ALA A 155 -0.52 10.98 5.61
C ALA A 155 -0.12 12.46 5.40
N LEU A 156 0.32 13.17 6.44
CA LEU A 156 0.61 14.62 6.38
C LEU A 156 2.11 14.97 6.37
N GLY A 157 2.99 13.99 6.57
CA GLY A 157 4.44 14.22 6.50
C GLY A 157 5.21 13.22 7.34
N GLY A 158 5.43 12.03 6.78
CA GLY A 158 6.20 10.97 7.42
C GLY A 158 7.12 10.30 6.41
N ILE A 159 8.38 10.71 6.43
CA ILE A 159 9.61 10.04 5.97
C ILE A 159 9.42 8.53 5.70
N PRO A 160 9.96 7.98 4.59
CA PRO A 160 9.88 6.55 4.32
C PRO A 160 10.47 5.78 5.51
N LYS A 161 9.61 5.03 6.23
CA LYS A 161 10.07 3.99 7.13
C LYS A 161 10.82 2.96 6.29
N ARG A 162 12.14 3.12 6.21
CA ARG A 162 13.05 2.01 5.90
C ARG A 162 12.68 0.85 6.81
N CYS A 163 12.45 -0.30 6.18
CA CYS A 163 12.63 -1.65 6.72
C CYS A 163 12.24 -1.85 8.20
N ALA A 164 11.03 -2.35 8.43
CA ALA A 164 10.78 -3.22 9.58
C ALA A 164 10.45 -4.60 9.00
N ALA A 165 11.47 -5.44 8.97
CA ALA A 165 11.37 -6.86 8.70
C ALA A 165 10.44 -7.54 9.71
N GLY A 166 9.66 -8.50 9.21
CA GLY A 166 9.21 -9.70 9.90
C GLY A 166 8.38 -9.55 11.17
N VAL A 167 7.05 -9.67 11.04
CA VAL A 167 6.22 -10.43 12.00
C VAL A 167 4.99 -10.97 11.26
N THR A 168 4.92 -12.29 11.10
CA THR A 168 3.71 -13.06 10.77
C THR A 168 2.89 -13.28 12.07
N PRO A 169 1.55 -13.16 12.07
CA PRO A 169 0.77 -13.65 13.20
C PRO A 169 0.39 -15.11 12.98
N VAL A 170 0.45 -15.85 14.08
CA VAL A 170 -0.04 -17.22 14.31
C VAL A 170 -1.56 -17.26 14.26
#